data_AF-A0A0G0JV49-F1
#
_entry.id   AF-A0A0G0JV49-F1
#
_cell.length_a   1.000
_cell.length_b   1.000
_cell.length_c   1.000
_cell.angle_alpha   90.00
_cell.angle_beta   90.00
_cell.angle_gamma   90.00
#
_symmetry.space_group_name_H-M   'P 1'
#
loop_
_entity.id
_entity.type
_entity.pdbx_description
1 polymer ?
#
loop_
_entity_poly.entity_id
_entity_poly.type
_entity_poly.pdbx_seq_one_letter_code
_entity_poly.pdbx_strand_id
1 'polypeptide(L)'
;MEDKQKRYKRLSEGSPVEIIETLLNSMDNFFNREIDSAAGSELWYLVLLGDHAVALTISEGLFGEAGLSGFKIFLEKFVDKDKSGYNFSVIAQDIHNWRNVIAHQWLSASGYSFGIDMEMSVGWEKRGEITYFNPRLYHQSFKGAFGAGGKIWKYEQILTDEQMQGAKERLLKKYMER
;
A
#
# COMPACT_ATOMS: atom_id res chain seq x y z
N MET A 1 6.34 -23.87 -14.35
CA MET A 1 5.32 -22.80 -14.44
C MET A 1 3.98 -23.50 -14.63
N GLU A 2 2.97 -23.21 -13.80
CA GLU A 2 1.62 -23.79 -13.96
C GLU A 2 0.91 -23.15 -15.16
N ASP A 3 0.10 -23.92 -15.90
CA ASP A 3 -0.73 -23.42 -17.00
C ASP A 3 -1.79 -22.40 -16.52
N LYS A 4 -2.11 -21.39 -17.35
CA LYS A 4 -3.05 -20.31 -17.00
C LYS A 4 -4.45 -20.85 -16.69
N GLN A 5 -4.98 -21.77 -17.49
CA GLN A 5 -6.32 -22.33 -17.26
C GLN A 5 -6.35 -23.23 -16.04
N LYS A 6 -5.30 -24.02 -15.83
CA LYS A 6 -5.16 -24.84 -14.63
C LYS A 6 -5.11 -23.99 -13.36
N ARG A 7 -4.33 -22.90 -13.38
CA ARG A 7 -4.25 -21.95 -12.26
C ARG A 7 -5.57 -21.24 -12.03
N TYR A 8 -6.24 -20.79 -13.09
CA TYR A 8 -7.57 -20.18 -12.97
C TYR A 8 -8.56 -21.13 -12.29
N LYS A 9 -8.65 -22.38 -12.77
CA LYS A 9 -9.56 -23.39 -12.21
C LYS A 9 -9.29 -23.60 -10.71
N ARG A 10 -8.02 -23.77 -10.35
CA ARG A 10 -7.59 -23.94 -8.95
C ARG A 10 -8.02 -22.75 -8.09
N LEU A 11 -7.74 -21.51 -8.53
CA LEU A 11 -8.11 -20.31 -7.80
C LEU A 11 -9.63 -20.08 -7.76
N SER A 12 -10.38 -20.46 -8.80
CA SER A 12 -11.83 -20.29 -8.85
C SER A 12 -12.58 -21.30 -7.98
N GLU A 13 -12.09 -22.53 -7.91
CA GLU A 13 -12.70 -23.62 -7.13
C GLU A 13 -12.19 -23.65 -5.67
N GLY A 14 -11.02 -23.07 -5.40
CA GLY A 14 -10.37 -23.05 -4.09
C GLY A 14 -10.92 -22.01 -3.10
N SER A 15 -10.32 -21.95 -1.91
CA SER A 15 -10.65 -20.96 -0.88
C SER A 15 -10.22 -19.54 -1.31
N PRO A 16 -10.93 -18.46 -0.89
CA PRO A 16 -10.47 -17.08 -1.07
C PRO A 16 -9.05 -16.83 -0.56
N VAL A 17 -8.65 -17.53 0.51
CA VAL A 17 -7.31 -17.50 1.10
C VAL A 17 -6.25 -17.68 0.03
N GLU A 18 -6.43 -18.63 -0.89
CA GLU A 18 -5.41 -19.01 -1.86
C GLU A 18 -5.05 -17.87 -2.82
N ILE A 19 -6.04 -17.17 -3.38
CA ILE A 19 -5.79 -16.07 -4.31
C ILE A 19 -5.33 -14.80 -3.58
N ILE A 20 -5.82 -14.57 -2.36
CA ILE A 20 -5.40 -13.45 -1.51
C ILE A 20 -3.93 -13.62 -1.12
N GLU A 21 -3.55 -14.79 -0.59
CA GLU A 21 -2.17 -15.08 -0.24
C GLU A 21 -1.27 -15.13 -1.46
N THR A 22 -1.77 -15.57 -2.62
CA THR A 22 -1.02 -15.46 -3.87
C THR A 22 -0.68 -13.99 -4.19
N LEU A 23 -1.62 -13.06 -4.04
CA LEU A 23 -1.37 -11.64 -4.23
C LEU A 23 -0.36 -11.11 -3.20
N LEU A 24 -0.61 -11.34 -1.90
CA LEU A 24 0.20 -10.79 -0.82
C LEU A 24 1.64 -11.32 -0.88
N ASN A 25 1.82 -12.63 -1.10
CA ASN A 25 3.13 -13.22 -1.30
C ASN A 25 3.81 -12.68 -2.57
N SER A 26 3.07 -12.39 -3.63
CA SER A 26 3.65 -11.78 -4.83
C SER A 26 4.14 -10.36 -4.57
N MET A 27 3.39 -9.56 -3.80
CA MET A 27 3.83 -8.22 -3.42
C MET A 27 5.08 -8.29 -2.53
N ASP A 28 5.07 -9.17 -1.54
CA ASP A 28 6.18 -9.28 -0.58
C ASP A 28 7.48 -9.81 -1.21
N ASN A 29 7.38 -10.85 -2.05
CA ASN A 29 8.57 -11.49 -2.61
C ASN A 29 9.16 -10.78 -3.83
N PHE A 30 8.37 -9.98 -4.56
CA PHE A 30 8.82 -9.34 -5.79
C PHE A 30 8.83 -7.81 -5.68
N PHE A 31 7.68 -7.18 -5.43
CA PHE A 31 7.57 -5.72 -5.41
C PHE A 31 8.31 -5.09 -4.22
N ASN A 32 8.05 -5.58 -2.99
CA ASN A 32 8.65 -5.02 -1.77
C ASN A 32 10.18 -5.13 -1.79
N ARG A 33 10.76 -6.14 -2.45
CA ARG A 33 12.21 -6.24 -2.63
C ARG A 33 12.80 -5.12 -3.47
N GLU A 34 12.12 -4.71 -4.55
CA GLU A 34 12.57 -3.60 -5.38
C GLU A 34 12.45 -2.27 -4.62
N ILE A 35 11.35 -2.09 -3.88
CA ILE A 35 11.14 -0.93 -3.01
C ILE A 35 12.24 -0.85 -1.94
N ASP A 36 12.56 -1.97 -1.29
CA ASP A 36 13.62 -2.06 -0.29
C ASP A 36 15.00 -1.69 -0.85
N SER A 37 15.29 -2.11 -2.09
CA SER A 37 16.52 -1.74 -2.78
C SER A 37 16.59 -0.23 -3.05
N ALA A 38 15.48 0.37 -3.48
CA ALA A 38 15.37 1.82 -3.66
C ALA A 38 15.53 2.57 -2.33
N ALA A 39 14.93 2.07 -1.25
CA ALA A 39 15.09 2.63 0.09
C ALA A 39 16.54 2.53 0.60
N GLY A 40 17.22 1.42 0.34
CA GLY A 40 18.64 1.24 0.67
C GLY A 40 19.58 2.18 -0.12
N SER A 41 19.11 2.72 -1.24
CA SER A 41 19.80 3.73 -2.05
C SER A 41 19.27 5.15 -1.82
N GLU A 42 18.44 5.35 -0.78
CA GLU A 42 17.81 6.64 -0.42
C GLU A 42 16.97 7.29 -1.53
N LEU A 43 16.45 6.49 -2.47
CA LEU A 43 15.61 6.95 -3.58
C LEU A 43 14.14 7.11 -3.14
N TRP A 44 13.90 7.97 -2.15
CA TRP A 44 12.62 8.04 -1.42
C TRP A 44 11.40 8.38 -2.27
N TYR A 45 11.55 9.08 -3.40
CA TYR A 45 10.43 9.29 -4.32
C TYR A 45 10.00 8.01 -5.04
N LEU A 46 10.95 7.14 -5.38
CA LEU A 46 10.64 5.83 -5.95
C LEU A 46 10.01 4.92 -4.90
N VAL A 47 10.50 4.98 -3.65
CA VAL A 47 9.89 4.26 -2.53
C VAL A 47 8.43 4.68 -2.33
N LEU A 48 8.15 5.98 -2.32
CA LEU A 48 6.78 6.48 -2.17
C LEU A 48 5.87 6.04 -3.31
N LEU A 49 6.36 6.07 -4.56
CA LEU A 49 5.61 5.57 -5.71
C LEU A 49 5.32 4.07 -5.59
N GLY A 50 6.31 3.28 -5.18
CA GLY A 50 6.21 1.84 -5.00
C GLY A 50 5.25 1.44 -3.88
N ASP A 51 5.44 1.98 -2.67
CA ASP A 51 4.57 1.75 -1.51
C ASP A 51 3.10 2.08 -1.86
N HIS A 52 2.89 3.20 -2.56
CA HIS A 52 1.56 3.62 -3.01
C HIS A 52 0.94 2.65 -4.04
N ALA A 53 1.73 2.15 -4.99
CA ALA A 53 1.25 1.20 -5.99
C ALA A 53 0.85 -0.14 -5.36
N VAL A 54 1.65 -0.64 -4.40
CA VAL A 54 1.32 -1.86 -3.64
C VAL A 54 0.05 -1.64 -2.81
N ALA A 55 -0.04 -0.51 -2.08
CA ALA A 55 -1.20 -0.16 -1.28
C ALA A 55 -2.50 -0.16 -2.11
N LEU A 56 -2.48 0.49 -3.29
CA LEU A 56 -3.64 0.50 -4.19
C LEU A 56 -3.98 -0.89 -4.74
N THR A 57 -2.96 -1.66 -5.13
CA THR A 57 -3.17 -3.02 -5.67
C THR A 57 -3.88 -3.90 -4.64
N ILE A 58 -3.45 -3.81 -3.38
CA ILE A 58 -4.04 -4.58 -2.29
C ILE A 58 -5.42 -4.04 -1.94
N SER A 59 -5.62 -2.72 -1.88
CA SER A 59 -6.94 -2.16 -1.57
C SER A 59 -8.00 -2.47 -2.63
N GLU A 60 -7.64 -2.40 -3.90
CA GLU A 60 -8.55 -2.77 -4.98
C GLU A 60 -8.88 -4.26 -4.94
N GLY A 61 -7.91 -5.11 -4.61
CA GLY A 61 -8.11 -6.54 -4.44
C GLY A 61 -9.02 -6.86 -3.25
N LEU A 62 -8.61 -6.45 -2.06
CA LEU A 62 -9.23 -6.83 -0.79
C LEU A 62 -10.53 -6.08 -0.49
N PHE A 63 -10.62 -4.80 -0.85
CA PHE A 63 -11.77 -3.95 -0.50
C PHE A 63 -12.58 -3.49 -1.71
N GLY A 64 -12.05 -3.63 -2.93
CA GLY A 64 -12.69 -3.07 -4.13
C GLY A 64 -12.56 -1.55 -4.22
N GLU A 65 -11.70 -0.95 -3.41
CA GLU A 65 -11.52 0.50 -3.30
C GLU A 65 -10.24 0.93 -4.02
N ALA A 66 -10.36 1.95 -4.87
CA ALA A 66 -9.28 2.47 -5.71
C ALA A 66 -8.97 3.93 -5.38
N GLY A 67 -7.90 4.47 -5.97
CA GLY A 67 -7.54 5.88 -5.81
C GLY A 67 -7.34 6.29 -4.35
N LEU A 68 -7.75 7.50 -3.98
CA LEU A 68 -7.55 8.01 -2.63
C LEU A 68 -8.26 7.17 -1.55
N SER A 69 -9.50 6.71 -1.80
CA SER A 69 -10.25 5.93 -0.80
C SER A 69 -9.54 4.60 -0.51
N GLY A 70 -9.12 3.90 -1.57
CA GLY A 70 -8.35 2.67 -1.45
C GLY A 70 -7.03 2.89 -0.72
N PHE A 71 -6.29 3.94 -1.07
CA PHE A 71 -5.03 4.25 -0.39
C PHE A 71 -5.23 4.56 1.10
N LYS A 72 -6.24 5.36 1.44
CA LYS A 72 -6.54 5.71 2.84
C LYS A 72 -6.91 4.46 3.65
N ILE A 73 -7.80 3.60 3.14
CA ILE A 73 -8.18 2.35 3.81
C ILE A 73 -6.96 1.45 4.04
N PHE A 74 -6.05 1.35 3.08
CA PHE A 74 -4.81 0.58 3.25
C PHE A 74 -4.02 1.07 4.46
N LEU A 75 -3.82 2.38 4.54
CA LEU A 75 -3.08 2.99 5.64
C LEU A 75 -3.76 2.71 6.99
N GLU A 76 -5.06 2.98 7.09
CA GLU A 76 -5.84 2.78 8.32
C GLU A 76 -5.77 1.33 8.82
N LYS A 77 -5.91 0.36 7.91
CA LYS A 77 -5.97 -1.06 8.28
C LYS A 77 -4.60 -1.66 8.57
N PHE A 78 -3.57 -1.28 7.81
CA PHE A 78 -2.31 -2.02 7.78
C PHE A 78 -1.08 -1.25 8.24
N VAL A 79 -1.00 0.06 7.95
CA VAL A 79 0.22 0.86 8.16
C VAL A 79 0.16 1.65 9.47
N ASP A 80 -1.02 2.16 9.81
CA ASP A 80 -1.21 3.04 10.94
C ASP A 80 -0.90 2.34 12.27
N LYS A 81 -0.26 3.10 13.16
CA LYS A 81 0.15 2.67 14.50
C LYS A 81 -0.30 3.66 15.55
N ASP A 82 -0.50 3.16 16.76
CA ASP A 82 -0.73 3.98 17.95
C ASP A 82 0.60 4.59 18.44
N LYS A 83 1.12 5.52 17.64
CA LYS A 83 2.37 6.26 17.88
C LYS A 83 2.26 7.63 17.21
N SER A 84 2.81 8.67 17.85
CA SER A 84 2.75 10.04 17.35
C SER A 84 3.26 10.18 15.90
N GLY A 85 2.41 10.70 15.01
CA GLY A 85 2.71 10.88 13.59
C GLY A 85 2.75 9.58 12.77
N TYR A 86 2.29 8.45 13.30
CA TYR A 86 2.17 7.17 12.57
C TYR A 86 0.74 6.85 12.14
N ASN A 87 -0.17 7.82 12.26
CA ASN A 87 -1.52 7.81 11.70
C ASN A 87 -1.50 8.43 10.29
N PHE A 88 -0.81 7.79 9.36
CA PHE A 88 -0.60 8.29 8.00
C PHE A 88 -1.90 8.42 7.21
N SER A 89 -2.92 7.64 7.56
CA SER A 89 -4.26 7.79 6.97
C SER A 89 -4.85 9.20 7.09
N VAL A 90 -4.50 9.94 8.15
CA VAL A 90 -4.95 11.32 8.39
C VAL A 90 -4.43 12.26 7.30
N ILE A 91 -3.23 11.99 6.78
CA ILE A 91 -2.59 12.76 5.70
C ILE A 91 -2.60 12.00 4.37
N ALA A 92 -3.47 11.01 4.20
CA ALA A 92 -3.53 10.19 2.98
C ALA A 92 -3.73 11.02 1.71
N GLN A 93 -4.53 12.10 1.81
CA GLN A 93 -4.77 13.04 0.71
C GLN A 93 -3.48 13.76 0.29
N ASP A 94 -2.69 14.21 1.27
CA ASP A 94 -1.44 14.94 1.03
C ASP A 94 -0.42 14.00 0.36
N ILE A 95 -0.25 12.79 0.89
CA ILE A 95 0.65 11.77 0.31
C ILE A 95 0.19 11.37 -1.10
N HIS A 96 -1.11 11.16 -1.31
CA HIS A 96 -1.67 10.80 -2.62
C HIS A 96 -1.45 11.92 -3.66
N ASN A 97 -1.65 13.17 -3.27
CA ASN A 97 -1.39 14.32 -4.14
C ASN A 97 0.10 14.48 -4.44
N TRP A 98 0.95 14.31 -3.44
CA TRP A 98 2.39 14.36 -3.60
C TRP A 98 2.88 13.30 -4.59
N ARG A 99 2.32 12.08 -4.55
CA ARG A 99 2.58 11.03 -5.55
C ARG A 99 2.28 11.51 -6.97
N ASN A 100 1.19 12.23 -7.20
CA ASN A 100 0.85 12.78 -8.52
C ASN A 100 1.81 13.89 -8.96
N VAL A 101 2.28 14.71 -8.02
CA VAL A 101 3.33 15.71 -8.28
C VAL A 101 4.62 15.03 -8.73
N ILE A 102 5.10 14.03 -7.97
CA ILE A 102 6.30 13.26 -8.32
C ILE A 102 6.14 12.62 -9.71
N ALA A 103 5.00 11.99 -9.99
CA ALA A 103 4.82 11.21 -11.21
C ALA A 103 4.57 12.06 -12.47
N HIS A 104 3.89 13.20 -12.34
CA HIS A 104 3.29 13.88 -13.50
C HIS A 104 3.38 15.41 -13.48
N GLN A 105 3.58 16.04 -12.32
CA GLN A 105 3.38 17.47 -12.15
C GLN A 105 4.54 18.15 -11.41
N TRP A 106 5.78 17.74 -11.69
CA TRP A 106 6.97 18.22 -10.98
C TRP A 106 7.11 19.76 -10.95
N LEU A 107 6.58 20.45 -11.96
CA LEU A 107 6.59 21.92 -12.05
C LEU A 107 5.38 22.60 -11.36
N SER A 108 4.52 21.85 -10.68
CA SER A 108 3.32 22.38 -10.03
C SER A 108 3.64 23.11 -8.72
N ALA A 109 2.95 24.24 -8.51
CA ALA A 109 2.99 24.99 -7.24
C ALA A 109 2.38 24.23 -6.05
N SER A 110 1.68 23.10 -6.27
CA SER A 110 1.18 22.25 -5.19
C SER A 110 2.28 21.57 -4.37
N GLY A 111 3.54 21.60 -4.83
CA GLY A 111 4.68 21.11 -4.05
C GLY A 111 5.09 21.98 -2.86
N TYR A 112 4.51 23.18 -2.70
CA TYR A 112 4.88 24.10 -1.61
C TYR A 112 4.15 23.84 -0.28
N SER A 113 3.09 23.03 -0.26
CA SER A 113 2.33 22.70 0.96
C SER A 113 2.70 21.34 1.59
N PHE A 114 3.65 20.61 0.98
CA PHE A 114 4.10 19.30 1.46
C PHE A 114 5.62 19.26 1.52
N GLY A 115 6.17 19.10 2.72
CA GLY A 115 7.60 19.05 2.97
C GLY A 115 8.08 17.63 3.27
N ILE A 116 9.28 17.29 2.81
CA ILE A 116 9.99 16.07 3.21
C ILE A 116 11.04 16.44 4.25
N ASP A 117 11.01 15.76 5.40
CA ASP A 117 12.01 15.91 6.45
C ASP A 117 12.32 14.54 7.06
N MET A 118 13.52 14.04 6.76
CA MET A 118 13.96 12.70 7.17
C MET A 118 14.49 12.65 8.61
N GLU A 119 14.80 13.81 9.20
CA GLU A 119 15.40 13.92 10.54
C GLU A 119 14.34 13.98 11.65
N MET A 120 13.07 14.13 11.28
CA MET A 120 11.95 14.09 12.22
C MET A 120 11.87 12.76 12.97
N SER A 121 11.59 12.82 14.27
CA SER A 121 11.37 11.65 15.13
C SER A 121 9.95 11.06 15.01
N VAL A 122 9.04 11.77 14.34
CA VAL A 122 7.66 11.36 14.08
C VAL A 122 7.42 11.16 12.58
N GLY A 123 6.44 10.34 12.21
CA GLY A 123 6.19 10.01 10.80
C GLY A 123 5.67 11.19 9.98
N TRP A 124 4.90 12.07 10.60
CA TRP A 124 4.51 13.38 10.03
C TRP A 124 4.12 14.35 11.13
N GLU A 125 4.17 15.64 10.82
CA GLU A 125 3.62 16.72 11.64
C GLU A 125 3.22 17.92 10.78
N LYS A 126 2.40 18.82 11.32
CA LYS A 126 2.11 20.11 10.68
C LYS A 126 2.98 21.20 11.29
N ARG A 127 3.64 21.99 10.44
CA ARG A 127 4.41 23.19 10.84
C ARG A 127 3.82 24.39 10.10
N GLY A 128 2.89 25.09 10.75
CA GLY A 128 2.05 26.09 10.08
C GLY A 128 1.14 25.42 9.04
N GLU A 129 1.14 25.94 7.81
CA GLU A 129 0.33 25.43 6.69
C GLU A 129 0.94 24.24 5.95
N ILE A 130 2.17 23.84 6.29
CA ILE A 130 2.91 22.79 5.59
C ILE A 130 2.81 21.48 6.39
N THR A 131 2.38 20.41 5.72
CA THR A 131 2.51 19.03 6.22
C THR A 131 3.93 18.56 5.96
N TYR A 132 4.72 18.31 7.01
CA TYR A 132 6.03 17.70 6.91
C TYR A 132 5.93 16.19 7.14
N PHE A 133 6.60 15.43 6.28
CA PHE A 133 6.48 13.98 6.23
C PHE A 133 7.86 13.32 6.19
N ASN A 134 8.02 12.27 6.99
CA ASN A 134 9.23 11.46 7.03
C ASN A 134 9.04 10.17 6.21
N PRO A 135 9.55 10.11 4.97
CA PRO A 135 9.37 8.94 4.09
C PRO A 135 10.05 7.68 4.64
N ARG A 136 11.12 7.82 5.43
CA ARG A 136 11.81 6.69 6.05
C ARG A 136 10.95 6.02 7.11
N LEU A 137 10.33 6.80 8.00
CA LEU A 137 9.45 6.26 9.05
C LEU A 137 8.13 5.72 8.49
N TYR A 138 7.61 6.35 7.42
CA TYR A 138 6.49 5.83 6.65
C TYR A 138 6.80 4.46 6.06
N HIS A 139 7.90 4.35 5.30
CA HIS A 139 8.31 3.11 4.68
C HIS A 139 8.60 2.01 5.71
N GLN A 140 9.23 2.34 6.85
CA GLN A 140 9.38 1.38 7.97
C GLN A 140 8.03 0.88 8.51
N SER A 141 7.01 1.73 8.51
CA SER A 141 5.66 1.34 8.95
C SER A 141 4.96 0.48 7.93
N PHE A 142 5.11 0.81 6.65
CA PHE A 142 4.67 0.01 5.52
C PHE A 142 5.31 -1.39 5.55
N LYS A 143 6.64 -1.49 5.68
CA LYS A 143 7.34 -2.77 5.85
C LYS A 143 6.84 -3.55 7.07
N GLY A 144 6.56 -2.85 8.16
CA GLY A 144 5.98 -3.45 9.36
C GLY A 144 4.63 -4.13 9.11
N ALA A 145 3.86 -3.69 8.11
CA ALA A 145 2.60 -4.35 7.73
C ALA A 145 2.84 -5.75 7.14
N PHE A 146 3.94 -5.95 6.42
CA PHE A 146 4.36 -7.22 5.79
C PHE A 146 5.35 -8.03 6.63
N GLY A 147 5.92 -7.46 7.69
CA GLY A 147 6.85 -8.16 8.57
C GLY A 147 6.22 -9.36 9.30
N ALA A 148 7.04 -10.12 10.03
CA ALA A 148 6.57 -11.23 10.86
C ALA A 148 5.48 -10.76 11.86
N GLY A 149 4.29 -11.36 11.76
CA GLY A 149 3.14 -10.96 12.58
C GLY A 149 2.44 -9.66 12.15
N GLY A 150 2.83 -9.09 11.02
CA GLY A 150 2.25 -7.89 10.41
C GLY A 150 0.77 -8.05 10.12
N LYS A 151 0.02 -6.94 10.19
CA LYS A 151 -1.44 -6.92 10.06
C LYS A 151 -1.91 -7.43 8.70
N ILE A 152 -1.07 -7.32 7.66
CA ILE A 152 -1.46 -7.73 6.32
C ILE A 152 -1.67 -9.24 6.20
N TRP A 153 -0.95 -10.03 7.02
CA TRP A 153 -1.11 -11.49 7.10
C TRP A 153 -2.25 -11.93 8.02
N LYS A 154 -2.92 -10.97 8.66
CA LYS A 154 -4.10 -11.19 9.51
C LYS A 154 -5.35 -10.61 8.85
N TYR A 155 -5.39 -10.61 7.52
CA TYR A 155 -6.50 -10.05 6.74
C TYR A 155 -7.85 -10.71 7.07
N GLU A 156 -7.85 -11.97 7.50
CA GLU A 156 -9.05 -12.70 7.97
C GLU A 156 -9.65 -12.10 9.26
N GLN A 157 -8.87 -11.34 10.03
CA GLN A 157 -9.37 -10.60 11.21
C GLN A 157 -9.97 -9.23 10.82
N ILE A 158 -9.79 -8.82 9.56
CA ILE A 158 -10.19 -7.51 9.03
C ILE A 158 -11.38 -7.65 8.08
N LEU A 159 -11.41 -8.73 7.30
CA LEU A 159 -12.43 -9.04 6.30
C LEU A 159 -13.43 -10.05 6.85
N THR A 160 -14.72 -9.83 6.60
CA THR A 160 -15.76 -10.85 6.81
C THR A 160 -15.68 -11.93 5.73
N ASP A 161 -16.33 -13.08 5.95
CA ASP A 161 -16.41 -14.15 4.95
C ASP A 161 -16.99 -13.68 3.60
N GLU A 162 -17.99 -12.80 3.63
CA GLU A 162 -18.55 -12.17 2.44
C GLU A 162 -17.52 -11.29 1.73
N GLN A 163 -16.77 -10.47 2.49
CA GLN A 163 -15.72 -9.62 1.93
C GLN A 163 -14.56 -10.44 1.35
N MET A 164 -14.23 -11.57 1.97
CA MET A 164 -13.26 -12.55 1.48
C MET A 164 -13.68 -13.12 0.13
N GLN A 165 -14.94 -13.55 -0.01
CA GLN A 165 -15.47 -14.02 -1.30
C GLN A 165 -15.47 -12.90 -2.35
N GLY A 166 -15.91 -11.69 -1.98
CA GLY A 166 -15.86 -10.54 -2.88
C GLY A 166 -14.43 -10.21 -3.33
N ALA A 167 -13.43 -10.35 -2.46
CA ALA A 167 -12.02 -10.17 -2.80
C ALA A 167 -11.55 -11.23 -3.80
N LYS A 168 -11.92 -12.49 -3.59
CA LYS A 168 -11.64 -13.58 -4.54
C LYS A 168 -12.21 -13.27 -5.92
N GLU A 169 -13.48 -12.87 -6.02
CA GLU A 169 -14.13 -12.54 -7.29
C GLU A 169 -13.42 -11.38 -8.02
N ARG A 170 -13.10 -10.30 -7.31
CA ARG A 170 -12.35 -9.16 -7.87
C ARG A 170 -10.98 -9.56 -8.39
N LEU A 171 -10.25 -10.38 -7.63
CA LEU A 171 -8.90 -10.83 -8.00
C LEU A 171 -8.95 -11.80 -9.19
N LEU A 172 -9.91 -12.71 -9.24
CA LEU A 172 -10.13 -13.60 -10.38
C LEU A 172 -10.47 -12.82 -11.64
N LYS A 173 -11.34 -11.81 -11.53
CA LYS A 173 -11.67 -10.91 -12.64
C LYS A 173 -10.41 -10.23 -13.19
N LYS A 174 -9.59 -9.64 -12.31
CA LYS A 174 -8.31 -9.01 -12.70
C LYS A 174 -7.33 -10.00 -13.34
N TYR A 175 -7.28 -11.24 -12.87
CA TYR A 175 -6.43 -12.29 -13.44
C TYR A 175 -6.85 -12.71 -14.86
N MET A 176 -8.14 -12.58 -15.19
CA MET A 176 -8.67 -12.97 -16.50
C MET A 176 -8.66 -11.83 -17.52
N GLU A 177 -8.95 -10.61 -17.09
CA GLU A 177 -9.08 -9.42 -17.96
C GLU A 177 -7.73 -8.81 -18.38
N ARG A 178 -6.63 -9.22 -17.75
CA ARG A 178 -5.27 -8.74 -18.03
C ARG A 178 -4.33 -9.90 -18.34
#